data_AF-A0A946D7H8-F1
#
_entry.id   AF-A0A946D7H8-F1
#
_cell.length_a   1.000
_cell.length_b   1.000
_cell.length_c   1.000
_cell.angle_alpha   90.00
_cell.angle_beta   90.00
_cell.angle_gamma   90.00
#
_symmetry.space_group_name_H-M   'P 1'
#
loop_
_entity.id
_entity.type
_entity.pdbx_description
1 polymer ?
#
loop_
_entity_poly.entity_id
_entity_poly.type
_entity_poly.pdbx_seq_one_letter_code
_entity_poly.pdbx_strand_id
1 'polypeptide(L)'
;MHTKQYRRHPSFVRKLLTGLVGGMLLACSHAGSASAAPQLLVLLDGGGRLPLQCAEGRCAVELATMCLQPERRMPEAGRSYRPLDLGALILSGRNTAGQAVHRPIPKTARIRALRSHLSVRLEIARTWLEQTFAARPDVIVAAGAVLRPLALASDAEPLAQGEIRQVKAHAKTVAQDAFAAEPKAVLTARISNYIINALPAGDKASNKVLATAWKKAVSEIAGGSDNDLSTARFIVDYCQYSANNGLAGSLHSCLQGRQDRALEDVHHGYVNALATGS
;
A
#
# COMPACT_ATOMS: atom_id res chain seq x y z
N MET A 1 55.12 -7.56 -40.30
CA MET A 1 55.22 -7.93 -41.73
C MET A 1 55.17 -9.44 -41.83
N HIS A 2 54.04 -10.02 -42.25
CA HIS A 2 53.92 -11.23 -43.09
C HIS A 2 52.44 -11.64 -43.16
N THR A 3 51.91 -11.56 -44.38
CA THR A 3 50.56 -11.85 -44.85
C THR A 3 50.37 -13.33 -45.21
N LYS A 4 49.09 -13.73 -45.33
CA LYS A 4 48.48 -14.94 -45.97
C LYS A 4 47.95 -15.96 -44.93
N GLN A 5 46.78 -16.60 -45.08
CA GLN A 5 46.04 -16.98 -46.29
C GLN A 5 44.51 -16.85 -46.14
N TYR A 6 43.88 -16.31 -47.19
CA TYR A 6 42.47 -16.48 -47.52
C TYR A 6 42.28 -17.81 -48.27
N ARG A 7 41.31 -18.64 -47.88
CA ARG A 7 40.76 -19.70 -48.75
C ARG A 7 39.40 -19.27 -49.28
N ARG A 8 39.36 -19.02 -50.60
CA ARG A 8 38.15 -18.98 -51.42
C ARG A 8 37.74 -20.41 -51.77
N HIS A 9 36.44 -20.67 -51.93
CA HIS A 9 35.86 -21.61 -52.90
C HIS A 9 34.32 -21.46 -52.93
N PRO A 10 33.63 -21.87 -54.01
CA PRO A 10 33.13 -20.91 -54.99
C PRO A 10 31.60 -20.80 -55.05
N SER A 11 31.17 -19.70 -55.67
CA SER A 11 29.85 -19.47 -56.22
C SER A 11 29.43 -20.54 -57.22
N PHE A 12 28.28 -21.18 -56.98
CA PHE A 12 27.45 -21.75 -58.04
C PHE A 12 26.07 -21.11 -58.01
N VAL A 13 25.86 -20.25 -59.01
CA VAL A 13 24.58 -19.70 -59.43
C VAL A 13 23.86 -20.74 -60.26
N ARG A 14 22.60 -21.07 -59.94
CA ARG A 14 21.58 -21.36 -60.98
C ARG A 14 20.15 -21.39 -60.44
N LYS A 15 19.40 -20.40 -60.94
CA LYS A 15 18.02 -20.46 -61.48
C LYS A 15 16.84 -20.72 -60.53
N LEU A 16 16.14 -19.61 -60.26
CA LEU A 16 14.69 -19.38 -60.42
C LEU A 16 13.82 -20.60 -60.76
N LEU A 17 12.87 -20.88 -59.86
CA LEU A 17 11.56 -21.44 -60.17
C LEU A 17 10.51 -20.72 -59.31
N THR A 18 9.68 -19.95 -60.00
CA THR A 18 8.40 -19.39 -59.56
C THR A 18 7.48 -20.47 -59.00
N GLY A 19 7.04 -20.29 -57.75
CA GLY A 19 5.97 -21.07 -57.12
C GLY A 19 5.04 -20.14 -56.37
N LEU A 20 3.82 -19.98 -56.89
CA LEU A 20 2.67 -19.40 -56.19
C LEU A 20 2.38 -20.24 -54.95
N VAL A 21 2.54 -19.66 -53.76
CA VAL A 21 1.90 -20.15 -52.54
C VAL A 21 1.33 -18.94 -51.82
N GLY A 22 -0.01 -18.86 -51.81
CA GLY A 22 -0.74 -17.94 -50.95
C GLY A 22 -0.38 -18.25 -49.50
N GLY A 23 0.15 -17.24 -48.80
CA GLY A 23 0.64 -17.37 -47.44
C GLY A 23 0.20 -16.16 -46.62
N MET A 24 -1.02 -16.27 -46.09
CA MET A 24 -1.45 -15.79 -44.78
C MET A 24 -0.78 -14.50 -44.27
N LEU A 25 -1.53 -13.39 -44.36
CA LEU A 25 -1.32 -12.20 -43.53
C LEU A 25 -1.30 -12.61 -42.05
N LEU A 26 -0.10 -12.81 -41.48
CA LEU A 26 0.08 -12.81 -40.04
C LEU A 26 -0.14 -11.37 -39.57
N ALA A 27 -1.39 -11.06 -39.23
CA ALA A 27 -1.68 -9.98 -38.32
C ALA A 27 -0.95 -10.29 -37.02
N CYS A 28 0.10 -9.54 -36.71
CA CYS A 28 0.68 -9.50 -35.37
C CYS A 28 -0.38 -8.96 -34.42
N SER A 29 -1.19 -9.87 -33.87
CA SER A 29 -1.99 -9.65 -32.69
C SER A 29 -1.06 -9.06 -31.64
N HIS A 30 -1.22 -7.78 -31.35
CA HIS A 30 -0.62 -7.19 -30.18
C HIS A 30 -1.20 -7.94 -29.00
N ALA A 31 -0.43 -8.86 -28.42
CA ALA A 31 -0.71 -9.43 -27.13
C ALA A 31 -0.69 -8.27 -26.14
N GLY A 32 -1.85 -7.66 -25.92
CA GLY A 32 -2.05 -6.72 -24.84
C GLY A 32 -1.62 -7.43 -23.57
N SER A 33 -0.66 -6.86 -22.85
CA SER A 33 -0.17 -7.40 -21.59
C SER A 33 -1.38 -7.78 -20.73
N ALA A 34 -1.55 -9.08 -20.52
CA ALA A 34 -2.60 -9.64 -19.69
C ALA A 34 -2.49 -9.01 -18.29
N SER A 35 -3.42 -8.12 -17.96
CA SER A 35 -3.46 -7.47 -16.64
C SER A 35 -4.14 -8.42 -15.66
N ALA A 36 -3.37 -9.30 -15.02
CA ALA A 36 -3.84 -10.10 -13.89
C ALA A 36 -4.33 -9.22 -12.74
N ALA A 37 -5.37 -9.65 -12.02
CA ALA A 37 -5.78 -8.99 -10.79
C ALA A 37 -4.56 -8.93 -9.84
N PRO A 38 -4.22 -7.76 -9.29
CA PRO A 38 -3.19 -7.70 -8.27
C PRO A 38 -3.67 -8.45 -7.02
N GLN A 39 -2.77 -8.55 -6.06
CA GLN A 39 -3.03 -9.30 -4.84
C GLN A 39 -3.95 -8.62 -3.82
N LEU A 40 -4.50 -9.45 -2.94
CA LEU A 40 -5.10 -9.04 -1.67
C LEU A 40 -4.05 -8.34 -0.79
N LEU A 41 -4.48 -7.30 -0.07
CA LEU A 41 -3.63 -6.56 0.86
C LEU A 41 -4.17 -6.72 2.27
N VAL A 42 -3.29 -6.93 3.25
CA VAL A 42 -3.63 -6.74 4.66
C VAL A 42 -3.27 -5.33 5.07
N LEU A 43 -4.13 -4.69 5.86
CA LEU A 43 -3.87 -3.41 6.47
C LEU A 43 -3.14 -3.64 7.80
N LEU A 44 -2.11 -2.85 8.05
CA LEU A 44 -1.56 -2.72 9.39
C LEU A 44 -2.60 -1.99 10.26
N ASP A 45 -2.98 -2.59 11.38
CA ASP A 45 -3.82 -1.87 12.34
C ASP A 45 -3.02 -0.68 12.91
N GLY A 46 -3.67 0.47 13.04
CA GLY A 46 -3.00 1.68 13.50
C GLY A 46 -2.59 1.67 14.98
N GLY A 47 -2.94 0.62 15.75
CA GLY A 47 -2.82 0.61 17.21
C GLY A 47 -3.73 1.63 17.94
N GLY A 48 -4.57 2.36 17.20
CA GLY A 48 -5.37 3.49 17.68
C GLY A 48 -6.20 4.12 16.55
N ARG A 49 -6.59 5.39 16.75
CA ARG A 49 -7.39 6.17 15.79
C ARG A 49 -6.50 6.97 14.84
N LEU A 50 -6.72 6.85 13.53
CA LEU A 50 -6.00 7.61 12.52
C LEU A 50 -6.79 8.85 12.08
N PRO A 51 -6.21 10.06 12.14
CA PRO A 51 -6.91 11.27 11.78
C PRO A 51 -7.15 11.39 10.27
N LEU A 52 -8.31 11.91 9.89
CA LEU A 52 -8.61 12.28 8.50
C LEU A 52 -8.12 13.69 8.17
N GLN A 53 -7.45 13.83 7.02
CA GLN A 53 -7.14 15.13 6.43
C GLN A 53 -8.19 15.51 5.41
N CYS A 54 -8.76 16.70 5.53
CA CYS A 54 -9.81 17.15 4.62
C CYS A 54 -9.36 18.34 3.78
N ALA A 55 -9.42 18.18 2.46
CA ALA A 55 -9.18 19.19 1.45
C ALA A 55 -10.15 18.99 0.28
N GLU A 56 -10.55 20.07 -0.39
CA GLU A 56 -11.30 20.00 -1.66
C GLU A 56 -12.55 19.09 -1.62
N GLY A 57 -13.36 19.20 -0.57
CA GLY A 57 -14.62 18.46 -0.43
C GLY A 57 -14.46 16.96 -0.14
N ARG A 58 -13.23 16.47 0.08
CA ARG A 58 -12.94 15.10 0.50
C ARG A 58 -12.12 15.09 1.77
N CYS A 59 -12.25 13.99 2.50
CA CYS A 59 -11.41 13.67 3.63
C CYS A 59 -10.68 12.37 3.33
N ALA A 60 -9.39 12.31 3.62
CA ALA A 60 -8.54 11.20 3.28
C ALA A 60 -7.60 10.81 4.41
N VAL A 61 -7.21 9.54 4.39
CA VAL A 61 -6.20 8.95 5.27
C VAL A 61 -5.34 7.99 4.43
N GLU A 62 -4.05 7.98 4.68
CA GLU A 62 -3.12 6.96 4.20
C GLU A 62 -3.08 5.81 5.20
N LEU A 63 -3.24 4.58 4.72
CA LEU A 63 -3.22 3.37 5.55
C LEU A 63 -2.08 2.48 5.07
N ALA A 64 -1.25 2.04 6.02
CA ALA A 64 -0.18 1.08 5.76
C ALA A 64 -0.74 -0.30 5.38
N THR A 65 -0.12 -0.94 4.39
CA THR A 65 -0.51 -2.26 3.90
C THR A 65 0.69 -3.17 3.64
N MET A 66 0.45 -4.46 3.55
CA MET A 66 1.37 -5.40 2.90
C MET A 66 0.63 -6.42 2.04
N CYS A 67 1.39 -7.07 1.19
CA CYS A 67 0.99 -8.08 0.23
C CYS A 67 0.68 -9.43 0.91
N LEU A 68 -0.43 -10.09 0.53
CA LEU A 68 -0.85 -11.41 1.07
C LEU A 68 -0.66 -12.57 0.09
N GLN A 69 -0.20 -12.30 -1.12
CA GLN A 69 -0.07 -13.30 -2.19
C GLN A 69 1.24 -13.06 -2.94
N PRO A 70 2.37 -13.54 -2.40
CA PRO A 70 3.71 -13.27 -2.94
C PRO A 70 3.88 -13.71 -4.40
N GLU A 71 3.11 -14.70 -4.84
CA GLU A 71 3.07 -15.22 -6.21
C GLU A 71 2.40 -14.27 -7.20
N ARG A 72 1.57 -13.34 -6.73
CA ARG A 72 0.85 -12.38 -7.57
C ARG A 72 1.62 -11.07 -7.70
N ARG A 73 1.45 -10.41 -8.85
CA ARG A 73 2.05 -9.10 -9.11
C ARG A 73 1.64 -8.08 -8.04
N MET A 74 2.61 -7.28 -7.58
CA MET A 74 2.34 -6.15 -6.70
C MET A 74 1.43 -5.13 -7.41
N PRO A 75 0.46 -4.51 -6.71
CA PRO A 75 -0.37 -3.46 -7.29
C PRO A 75 0.47 -2.26 -7.75
N GLU A 76 0.06 -1.71 -8.89
CA GLU A 76 0.48 -0.39 -9.34
C GLU A 76 -0.26 0.71 -8.55
N ALA A 77 0.36 1.87 -8.42
CA ALA A 77 -0.27 3.05 -7.84
C ALA A 77 -1.60 3.38 -8.55
N GLY A 78 -2.58 3.84 -7.79
CA GLY A 78 -3.92 4.17 -8.27
C GLY A 78 -4.88 2.99 -8.40
N ARG A 79 -4.39 1.74 -8.25
CA ARG A 79 -5.23 0.53 -8.28
C ARG A 79 -6.32 0.60 -7.22
N SER A 80 -7.57 0.39 -7.64
CA SER A 80 -8.73 0.47 -6.76
C SER A 80 -8.96 -0.79 -5.94
N TYR A 81 -9.33 -0.61 -4.67
CA TYR A 81 -9.62 -1.65 -3.71
C TYR A 81 -10.97 -1.44 -3.02
N ARG A 82 -11.45 -2.50 -2.37
CA ARG A 82 -12.54 -2.44 -1.39
C ARG A 82 -12.24 -3.33 -0.19
N PRO A 83 -12.81 -3.04 0.99
CA PRO A 83 -12.74 -3.96 2.12
C PRO A 83 -13.31 -5.32 1.75
N LEU A 84 -12.66 -6.37 2.23
CA LEU A 84 -13.14 -7.74 2.06
C LEU A 84 -14.36 -8.00 2.95
N ASP A 85 -14.38 -7.41 4.15
CA ASP A 85 -15.42 -7.54 5.16
C ASP A 85 -15.94 -6.17 5.64
N LEU A 86 -17.22 -6.09 6.03
CA LEU A 86 -17.92 -4.83 6.36
C LEU A 86 -17.47 -4.15 7.66
N GLY A 87 -16.53 -4.73 8.42
CA GLY A 87 -15.97 -4.16 9.66
C GLY A 87 -14.47 -3.85 9.58
N ALA A 88 -13.85 -4.03 8.41
CA ALA A 88 -12.40 -3.86 8.26
C ALA A 88 -11.92 -2.41 8.50
N LEU A 89 -12.76 -1.44 8.15
CA LEU A 89 -12.49 0.00 8.32
C LEU A 89 -13.71 0.68 8.94
N ILE A 90 -13.51 1.29 10.10
CA ILE A 90 -14.57 1.90 10.92
C ILE A 90 -14.24 3.37 11.14
N LEU A 91 -15.22 4.23 10.92
CA LEU A 91 -15.19 5.63 11.30
C LEU A 91 -15.69 5.78 12.73
N SER A 92 -14.92 6.48 13.56
CA SER A 92 -15.19 6.72 14.98
C SER A 92 -15.25 8.21 15.25
N GLY A 93 -16.32 8.68 15.87
CA GLY A 93 -16.47 10.10 16.21
C GLY A 93 -17.68 10.33 17.10
N ARG A 94 -18.21 11.56 17.09
CA ARG A 94 -19.45 11.93 17.79
C ARG A 94 -20.47 12.52 16.82
N ASN A 95 -21.76 12.29 17.05
CA ASN A 95 -22.84 12.97 16.33
C ASN A 95 -23.14 14.36 16.94
N THR A 96 -24.10 15.08 16.35
CA THR A 96 -24.55 16.41 16.80
C THR A 96 -25.18 16.41 18.19
N ALA A 97 -25.67 15.26 18.66
CA ALA A 97 -26.13 15.06 20.04
C ALA A 97 -24.99 14.75 21.02
N GLY A 98 -23.73 14.76 20.57
CA GLY A 98 -22.55 14.46 21.38
C GLY A 98 -22.33 12.97 21.68
N GLN A 99 -23.17 12.08 21.15
CA GLN A 99 -23.08 10.63 21.36
C GLN A 99 -21.96 10.02 20.52
N ALA A 100 -21.28 9.01 21.06
CA ALA A 100 -20.28 8.26 20.31
C ALA A 100 -20.93 7.50 19.15
N VAL A 101 -20.32 7.59 17.96
CA VAL A 101 -20.79 6.93 16.75
C VAL A 101 -19.65 6.15 16.10
N HIS A 102 -19.94 4.88 15.81
CA HIS A 102 -19.10 4.01 15.01
C HIS A 102 -19.86 3.57 13.76
N ARG A 103 -19.25 3.75 12.58
CA ARG A 103 -19.85 3.37 11.30
C ARG A 103 -18.80 2.75 10.39
N PRO A 104 -19.11 1.65 9.67
CA PRO A 104 -18.30 1.26 8.53
C PRO A 104 -18.13 2.42 7.55
N ILE A 105 -17.02 2.43 6.82
CA ILE A 105 -16.85 3.39 5.72
C ILE A 105 -17.98 3.23 4.68
N PRO A 106 -18.41 4.31 4.01
CA PRO A 106 -19.47 4.22 3.01
C PRO A 106 -19.01 3.41 1.80
N LYS A 107 -19.97 2.76 1.13
CA LYS A 107 -19.71 2.03 -0.14
C LYS A 107 -19.14 2.93 -1.25
N THR A 108 -19.35 4.24 -1.16
CA THR A 108 -18.83 5.26 -2.09
C THR A 108 -17.42 5.73 -1.75
N ALA A 109 -16.84 5.27 -0.64
CA ALA A 109 -15.44 5.54 -0.32
C ALA A 109 -14.52 4.98 -1.40
N ARG A 110 -13.46 5.72 -1.72
CA ARG A 110 -12.44 5.31 -2.69
C ARG A 110 -11.23 4.81 -1.93
N ILE A 111 -10.79 3.59 -2.22
CA ILE A 111 -9.52 3.07 -1.70
C ILE A 111 -8.60 2.80 -2.88
N ARG A 112 -7.42 3.39 -2.88
CA ARG A 112 -6.44 3.25 -3.98
C ARG A 112 -5.04 3.01 -3.46
N ALA A 113 -4.29 2.12 -4.10
CA ALA A 113 -2.85 2.01 -3.90
C ALA A 113 -2.16 3.37 -4.09
N LEU A 114 -1.22 3.74 -3.23
CA LEU A 114 -0.43 4.97 -3.37
C LEU A 114 0.99 4.67 -3.81
N ARG A 115 1.78 3.99 -2.98
CA ARG A 115 3.18 3.65 -3.29
C ARG A 115 3.30 2.14 -3.41
N SER A 116 2.84 1.65 -4.55
CA SER A 116 2.61 0.24 -4.83
C SER A 116 1.71 -0.42 -3.77
N HIS A 117 2.25 -1.32 -2.95
CA HIS A 117 1.49 -2.18 -2.04
C HIS A 117 1.68 -1.86 -0.57
N LEU A 118 2.55 -0.90 -0.24
CA LEU A 118 2.90 -0.56 1.14
C LEU A 118 1.95 0.46 1.76
N SER A 119 1.13 1.13 0.93
CA SER A 119 0.00 1.90 1.42
C SER A 119 -1.13 2.07 0.43
N VAL A 120 -2.29 2.40 0.99
CA VAL A 120 -3.47 2.84 0.26
C VAL A 120 -3.97 4.19 0.79
N ARG A 121 -4.60 4.96 -0.08
CA ARG A 121 -5.40 6.13 0.28
C ARG A 121 -6.85 5.74 0.38
N LEU A 122 -7.45 5.96 1.54
CA LEU A 122 -8.91 5.96 1.72
C LEU A 122 -9.40 7.40 1.59
N GLU A 123 -10.39 7.63 0.72
CA GLU A 123 -11.03 8.93 0.51
C GLU A 123 -12.54 8.85 0.67
N ILE A 124 -13.11 9.79 1.42
CA ILE A 124 -14.54 9.86 1.74
C ILE A 124 -15.03 11.27 1.43
N ALA A 125 -16.25 11.38 0.87
CA ALA A 125 -16.86 12.67 0.63
C ALA A 125 -17.11 13.40 1.96
N ARG A 126 -16.72 14.67 2.05
CA ARG A 126 -16.93 15.49 3.25
C ARG A 126 -18.42 15.58 3.62
N THR A 127 -19.28 15.73 2.62
CA THR A 127 -20.74 15.81 2.79
C THR A 127 -21.33 14.58 3.47
N TRP A 128 -20.80 13.38 3.17
CA TRP A 128 -21.25 12.15 3.81
C TRP A 128 -20.84 12.10 5.30
N LEU A 129 -19.64 12.59 5.62
CA LEU A 129 -19.16 12.66 7.00
C LEU A 129 -19.98 13.64 7.83
N GLU A 130 -20.28 14.81 7.28
CA GLU A 130 -21.05 15.88 7.95
C GLU A 130 -22.51 15.49 8.20
N GLN A 131 -23.08 14.57 7.43
CA GLN A 131 -24.41 14.00 7.68
C GLN A 131 -24.45 13.11 8.93
N THR A 132 -23.31 12.57 9.35
CA THR A 132 -23.24 11.54 10.39
C THR A 132 -22.53 12.02 11.66
N PHE A 133 -21.49 12.83 11.50
CA PHE A 133 -20.59 13.24 12.57
C PHE A 133 -20.61 14.76 12.76
N ALA A 134 -20.60 15.22 14.02
CA ALA A 134 -20.54 16.63 14.38
C ALA A 134 -19.18 17.27 14.09
N ALA A 135 -18.14 16.44 14.05
CA ALA A 135 -16.78 16.83 13.74
C ALA A 135 -16.14 15.75 12.86
N ARG A 136 -14.95 16.03 12.32
CA ARG A 136 -14.19 15.04 11.56
C ARG A 136 -13.98 13.78 12.41
N PRO A 137 -14.47 12.61 11.96
CA PRO A 137 -14.19 11.36 12.64
C PRO A 137 -12.75 10.91 12.36
N ASP A 138 -12.29 9.95 13.14
CA ASP A 138 -11.06 9.22 12.89
C ASP A 138 -11.37 7.86 12.25
N VAL A 139 -10.37 7.27 11.60
CA VAL A 139 -10.44 5.92 11.03
C VAL A 139 -9.79 4.93 11.98
N ILE A 140 -10.48 3.84 12.26
CA ILE A 140 -9.98 2.67 12.97
C ILE A 140 -9.86 1.53 11.95
N VAL A 141 -8.68 0.93 11.91
CA VAL A 141 -8.39 -0.26 11.11
C VAL A 141 -8.54 -1.48 12.01
N ALA A 142 -9.42 -2.40 11.66
CA ALA A 142 -9.57 -3.65 12.41
C ALA A 142 -8.35 -4.56 12.24
N ALA A 143 -8.01 -5.33 13.27
CA ALA A 143 -6.91 -6.29 13.20
C ALA A 143 -7.14 -7.32 12.08
N GLY A 144 -6.13 -7.46 11.20
CA GLY A 144 -6.19 -8.31 10.03
C GLY A 144 -7.28 -7.89 9.02
N ALA A 145 -7.57 -6.60 8.94
CA ALA A 145 -8.41 -6.05 7.88
C ALA A 145 -7.77 -6.31 6.51
N VAL A 146 -8.54 -6.90 5.59
CA VAL A 146 -8.07 -7.25 4.24
C VAL A 146 -8.79 -6.40 3.20
N LEU A 147 -8.04 -5.94 2.21
CA LEU A 147 -8.52 -5.26 1.02
C LEU A 147 -8.41 -6.17 -0.19
N ARG A 148 -9.47 -6.19 -0.99
CA ARG A 148 -9.51 -6.89 -2.28
C ARG A 148 -9.51 -5.88 -3.43
N PRO A 149 -8.71 -6.10 -4.47
CA PRO A 149 -8.74 -5.23 -5.63
C PRO A 149 -10.09 -5.33 -6.34
N LEU A 150 -10.52 -4.23 -6.93
CA LEU A 150 -11.68 -4.25 -7.82
C LEU A 150 -11.30 -4.96 -9.12
N ALA A 151 -12.13 -5.90 -9.57
CA ALA A 151 -11.93 -6.58 -10.84
C ALA A 151 -11.95 -5.57 -12.00
N LEU A 152 -11.08 -5.78 -12.99
CA LEU A 152 -11.22 -5.10 -14.28
C LEU A 152 -12.05 -5.99 -15.20
N ALA A 153 -12.88 -5.39 -16.04
CA ALA A 153 -13.66 -6.15 -17.02
C ALA A 153 -12.77 -6.92 -18.01
N SER A 154 -11.54 -6.45 -18.25
CA SER A 154 -10.53 -7.04 -19.13
C SER A 154 -9.46 -7.83 -18.37
N ASP A 155 -9.73 -8.25 -17.14
CA ASP A 155 -8.77 -9.00 -16.32
C ASP A 155 -8.64 -10.43 -16.83
N ALA A 156 -7.46 -10.76 -17.36
CA ALA A 156 -7.19 -12.08 -17.91
C ALA A 156 -6.99 -13.14 -16.82
N GLU A 157 -6.67 -12.73 -15.60
CA GLU A 157 -6.43 -13.61 -14.44
C GLU A 157 -7.13 -13.04 -13.20
N PRO A 158 -8.47 -13.07 -13.18
CA PRO A 158 -9.24 -12.55 -12.07
C PRO A 158 -8.90 -13.32 -10.79
N LEU A 159 -9.02 -12.64 -9.65
CA LEU A 159 -8.82 -13.27 -8.35
C LEU A 159 -9.89 -14.35 -8.11
N ALA A 160 -9.47 -15.61 -8.02
CA ALA A 160 -10.38 -16.74 -7.86
C ALA A 160 -10.96 -16.78 -6.44
N GLN A 161 -12.18 -17.33 -6.31
CA GLN A 161 -12.82 -17.47 -4.99
C GLN A 161 -12.03 -18.39 -4.04
N GLY A 162 -11.32 -19.38 -4.58
CA GLY A 162 -10.44 -20.26 -3.81
C GLY A 162 -9.31 -19.48 -3.12
N GLU A 163 -8.67 -18.57 -3.84
CA GLU A 163 -7.60 -17.72 -3.32
C GLU A 163 -8.10 -16.80 -2.19
N ILE A 164 -9.28 -16.19 -2.39
CA ILE A 164 -9.91 -15.37 -1.35
C ILE A 164 -10.19 -16.19 -0.09
N ARG A 165 -10.66 -17.44 -0.24
CA ARG A 165 -10.89 -18.34 0.90
C ARG A 165 -9.59 -18.71 1.61
N GLN A 166 -8.53 -19.03 0.86
CA GLN A 166 -7.22 -19.35 1.42
C GLN A 166 -6.65 -18.18 2.23
N VAL A 167 -6.75 -16.96 1.71
CA VAL A 167 -6.31 -15.77 2.45
C VAL A 167 -7.11 -15.58 3.74
N LYS A 168 -8.44 -15.74 3.68
CA LYS A 168 -9.29 -15.65 4.86
C LYS A 168 -8.99 -16.72 5.91
N ALA A 169 -8.68 -17.94 5.49
CA ALA A 169 -8.47 -19.08 6.37
C ALA A 169 -7.08 -19.07 7.02
N HIS A 170 -6.05 -18.63 6.29
CA HIS A 170 -4.66 -18.83 6.71
C HIS A 170 -3.78 -17.59 6.56
N ALA A 171 -3.66 -17.04 5.34
CA ALA A 171 -2.66 -16.00 5.05
C ALA A 171 -2.85 -14.74 5.92
N LYS A 172 -4.10 -14.41 6.28
CA LYS A 172 -4.41 -13.35 7.23
C LYS A 172 -3.76 -13.58 8.60
N THR A 173 -3.87 -14.78 9.15
CA THR A 173 -3.32 -15.10 10.48
C THR A 173 -1.80 -15.03 10.46
N VAL A 174 -1.16 -15.62 9.44
CA VAL A 174 0.31 -15.56 9.28
C VAL A 174 0.80 -14.12 9.17
N ALA A 175 0.06 -13.25 8.48
CA ALA A 175 0.41 -11.83 8.42
C ALA A 175 0.28 -11.13 9.78
N GLN A 176 -0.70 -11.51 10.60
CA GLN A 176 -0.83 -10.99 11.98
C GLN A 176 0.33 -11.46 12.86
N ASP A 177 0.76 -12.71 12.71
CA ASP A 177 1.91 -13.25 13.43
C ASP A 177 3.21 -12.56 12.98
N ALA A 178 3.37 -12.28 11.69
CA ALA A 178 4.51 -11.52 11.17
C ALA A 178 4.56 -10.09 11.74
N PHE A 179 3.42 -9.40 11.86
CA PHE A 179 3.37 -8.12 12.57
C PHE A 179 3.78 -8.27 14.04
N ALA A 180 3.32 -9.31 14.72
CA ALA A 180 3.63 -9.54 16.14
C ALA A 180 5.11 -9.90 16.38
N ALA A 181 5.76 -10.56 15.41
CA ALA A 181 7.17 -10.94 15.49
C ALA A 181 8.12 -9.73 15.38
N GLU A 182 7.67 -8.62 14.81
CA GLU A 182 8.47 -7.42 14.53
C GLU A 182 7.92 -6.17 15.25
N PRO A 183 7.80 -6.17 16.59
CA PRO A 183 7.10 -5.13 17.33
C PRO A 183 7.71 -3.74 17.16
N LYS A 184 9.04 -3.66 16.97
CA LYS A 184 9.77 -2.40 16.74
C LYS A 184 9.46 -1.80 15.37
N ALA A 185 9.46 -2.63 14.33
CA ALA A 185 9.12 -2.22 12.97
C ALA A 185 7.65 -1.78 12.90
N VAL A 186 6.75 -2.55 13.53
CA VAL A 186 5.32 -2.23 13.61
C VAL A 186 5.08 -0.92 14.35
N LEU A 187 5.71 -0.69 15.50
CA LEU A 187 5.56 0.58 16.23
C LEU A 187 6.04 1.77 15.39
N THR A 188 7.19 1.63 14.73
CA THR A 188 7.73 2.64 13.82
C THR A 188 6.76 2.93 12.69
N ALA A 189 6.20 1.90 12.05
CA ALA A 189 5.24 2.03 10.97
C ALA A 189 3.94 2.69 11.43
N ARG A 190 3.41 2.34 12.61
CA ARG A 190 2.20 2.93 13.20
C ARG A 190 2.40 4.42 13.54
N ILE A 191 3.48 4.76 14.24
CA ILE A 191 3.78 6.15 14.61
C ILE A 191 4.00 7.00 13.35
N SER A 192 4.75 6.49 12.39
CA SER A 192 4.97 7.18 11.11
C SER A 192 3.64 7.37 10.38
N ASN A 193 2.77 6.35 10.32
CA ASN A 193 1.46 6.46 9.67
C ASN A 193 0.57 7.52 10.33
N TYR A 194 0.54 7.54 11.66
CA TYR A 194 -0.23 8.52 12.39
C TYR A 194 0.25 9.94 12.08
N ILE A 195 1.56 10.17 12.15
CA ILE A 195 2.14 11.50 11.91
C ILE A 195 1.89 11.92 10.46
N ILE A 196 2.14 11.04 9.47
CA ILE A 196 1.79 11.28 8.06
C ILE A 196 0.37 11.83 7.92
N ASN A 197 -0.59 11.21 8.60
CA ASN A 197 -2.00 11.60 8.59
C ASN A 197 -2.33 12.83 9.46
N ALA A 198 -1.50 13.19 10.43
CA ALA A 198 -1.69 14.35 11.29
C ALA A 198 -1.05 15.64 10.72
N LEU A 199 -0.09 15.53 9.80
CA LEU A 199 0.57 16.67 9.19
C LEU A 199 -0.37 17.38 8.19
N PRO A 200 -0.31 18.71 8.06
CA PRO A 200 -1.05 19.40 7.00
C PRO A 200 -0.54 18.98 5.61
N ALA A 201 -1.41 19.04 4.60
CA ALA A 201 -1.00 18.88 3.21
C ALA A 201 -0.11 20.06 2.78
N GLY A 202 1.08 19.79 2.26
CA GLY A 202 2.04 20.80 1.77
C GLY A 202 3.35 20.89 2.55
N ASP A 203 4.24 21.80 2.13
CA ASP A 203 5.63 21.84 2.57
C ASP A 203 5.83 22.62 3.87
N LYS A 204 6.42 21.89 4.83
CA LYS A 204 6.92 22.30 6.16
C LYS A 204 5.85 22.37 7.26
N ALA A 205 5.72 21.26 7.97
CA ALA A 205 5.13 21.30 9.30
C ALA A 205 6.10 22.00 10.27
N SER A 206 5.59 22.97 11.03
CA SER A 206 6.37 23.61 12.09
C SER A 206 6.71 22.60 13.18
N ASN A 207 7.79 22.87 13.94
CA ASN A 207 8.18 22.05 15.09
C ASN A 207 7.03 21.87 16.09
N LYS A 208 6.18 22.89 16.26
CA LYS A 208 5.00 22.82 17.13
C LYS A 208 3.95 21.84 16.61
N VAL A 209 3.69 21.85 15.29
CA VAL A 209 2.76 20.89 14.66
C VAL A 209 3.28 19.48 14.81
N LEU A 210 4.58 19.24 14.55
CA LEU A 210 5.16 17.91 14.72
C LEU A 210 5.16 17.45 16.17
N ALA A 211 5.51 18.31 17.12
CA ALA A 211 5.46 17.97 18.55
C ALA A 211 4.04 17.60 19.00
N THR A 212 3.02 18.29 18.48
CA THR A 212 1.61 17.96 18.74
C THR A 212 1.22 16.62 18.13
N ALA A 213 1.61 16.38 16.87
CA ALA A 213 1.36 15.12 16.17
C ALA A 213 2.02 13.94 16.90
N TRP A 214 3.28 14.09 17.32
CA TRP A 214 4.02 13.12 18.13
C TRP A 214 3.29 12.79 19.44
N LYS A 215 2.93 13.80 20.23
CA LYS A 215 2.23 13.60 21.51
C LYS A 215 0.93 12.82 21.32
N LYS A 216 0.17 13.15 20.27
CA LYS A 216 -1.07 12.42 19.97
C LYS A 216 -0.81 11.00 19.47
N ALA A 217 0.19 10.80 18.62
CA ALA A 217 0.57 9.47 18.14
C ALA A 217 0.88 8.53 19.32
N VAL A 218 1.72 8.96 20.25
CA VAL A 218 2.08 8.17 21.44
C VAL A 218 0.88 7.95 22.37
N SER A 219 -0.04 8.90 22.46
CA SER A 219 -1.25 8.76 23.29
C SER A 219 -2.29 7.82 22.68
N GLU A 220 -2.39 7.76 21.35
CA GLU A 220 -3.39 6.94 20.64
C GLU A 220 -2.88 5.53 20.36
N ILE A 221 -1.59 5.40 20.05
CA ILE A 221 -0.96 4.12 19.71
C ILE A 221 -0.51 3.46 21.00
N ALA A 222 -1.24 2.43 21.42
CA ALA A 222 -0.85 1.65 22.58
C ALA A 222 0.37 0.75 22.28
N GLY A 223 1.29 0.68 23.24
CA GLY A 223 2.39 -0.30 23.26
C GLY A 223 3.78 0.26 22.98
N GLY A 224 4.79 -0.61 23.09
CA GLY A 224 6.21 -0.28 22.97
C GLY A 224 6.86 0.04 24.31
N SER A 225 8.12 -0.38 24.48
CA SER A 225 8.95 0.06 25.59
C SER A 225 9.40 1.52 25.40
N ASP A 226 9.89 2.17 26.46
CA ASP A 226 10.49 3.51 26.35
C ASP A 226 11.62 3.55 25.31
N ASN A 227 12.38 2.46 25.18
CA ASN A 227 13.42 2.31 24.18
C ASN A 227 12.87 2.26 22.74
N ASP A 228 11.73 1.59 22.54
CA ASP A 228 11.08 1.52 21.21
C ASP A 228 10.50 2.88 20.82
N LEU A 229 9.89 3.59 21.79
CA LEU A 229 9.40 4.96 21.59
C LEU A 229 10.56 5.94 21.32
N SER A 230 11.69 5.79 22.00
CA SER A 230 12.90 6.57 21.72
C SER A 230 13.43 6.32 20.31
N THR A 231 13.40 5.07 19.85
CA THR A 231 13.80 4.71 18.47
C THR A 231 12.86 5.34 17.44
N ALA A 232 11.55 5.24 17.65
CA ALA A 232 10.56 5.88 16.78
C ALA A 232 10.71 7.42 16.80
N ARG A 233 11.03 8.00 17.96
CA ARG A 233 11.29 9.43 18.09
C ARG A 233 12.50 9.87 17.27
N PHE A 234 13.59 9.13 17.37
CA PHE A 234 14.80 9.37 16.60
C PHE A 234 14.51 9.41 15.09
N ILE A 235 13.67 8.50 14.59
CA ILE A 235 13.28 8.46 13.17
C ILE A 235 12.50 9.73 12.77
N VAL A 236 11.57 10.17 13.62
CA VAL A 236 10.77 11.38 13.38
C VAL A 236 11.66 12.63 13.38
N ASP A 237 12.56 12.75 14.36
CA ASP A 237 13.49 13.87 14.47
C ASP A 237 14.49 13.88 13.30
N TYR A 238 15.00 12.70 12.89
CA TYR A 238 15.83 12.56 11.70
C TYR A 238 15.11 13.03 10.42
N CYS A 239 13.83 12.66 10.25
CA CYS A 239 13.07 13.09 9.09
C CYS A 239 12.79 14.58 9.09
N GLN A 240 12.55 15.19 10.26
CA GLN A 240 12.43 16.64 10.37
C GLN A 240 13.75 17.34 10.06
N TYR A 241 14.87 16.86 10.62
CA TYR A 241 16.20 17.36 10.29
C TYR A 241 16.46 17.28 8.79
N SER A 242 16.20 16.13 8.17
CA SER A 242 16.43 15.90 6.75
C SER A 242 15.61 16.85 5.87
N ALA A 243 14.33 17.05 6.21
CA ALA A 243 13.47 17.97 5.48
C ALA A 243 13.90 19.44 5.64
N ASN A 244 14.33 19.85 6.85
CA ASN A 244 14.76 21.22 7.12
C ASN A 244 16.09 21.58 6.42
N ASN A 245 16.95 20.58 6.19
CA ASN A 245 18.25 20.76 5.56
C ASN A 245 18.27 20.37 4.06
N GLY A 246 17.10 20.10 3.45
CA GLY A 246 17.00 19.75 2.03
C GLY A 246 17.56 18.37 1.67
N LEU A 247 17.81 17.50 2.65
CA LEU A 247 18.27 16.11 2.45
C LEU A 247 17.12 15.16 2.09
N ALA A 248 15.88 15.57 2.37
CA ALA A 248 14.67 14.89 1.95
C ALA A 248 13.70 15.91 1.34
N GLY A 249 12.89 15.48 0.37
CA GLY A 249 11.92 16.37 -0.30
C GLY A 249 10.92 16.99 0.68
N SER A 250 10.46 16.23 1.67
CA SER A 250 9.63 16.73 2.77
C SER A 250 9.67 15.81 3.99
N LEU A 251 9.21 16.29 5.14
CA LEU A 251 9.02 15.47 6.34
C LEU A 251 8.07 14.30 6.03
N HIS A 252 6.99 14.57 5.31
CA HIS A 252 6.00 13.58 4.90
C HIS A 252 6.63 12.47 4.06
N SER A 253 7.39 12.82 3.02
CA SER A 253 8.06 11.85 2.15
C SER A 253 9.10 11.01 2.90
N CYS A 254 9.87 11.63 3.80
CA CYS A 254 10.81 10.88 4.64
C CYS A 254 10.10 9.87 5.55
N LEU A 255 9.01 10.27 6.21
CA LEU A 255 8.23 9.37 7.07
C LEU A 255 7.59 8.23 6.27
N GLN A 256 7.10 8.50 5.06
CA GLN A 256 6.60 7.45 4.16
C GLN A 256 7.69 6.43 3.83
N GLY A 257 8.90 6.88 3.48
CA GLY A 257 10.02 5.96 3.20
C GLY A 257 10.44 5.13 4.42
N ARG A 258 10.36 5.71 5.63
CA ARG A 258 10.65 4.98 6.88
C ARG A 258 9.57 3.96 7.23
N GLN A 259 8.31 4.31 7.02
CA GLN A 259 7.20 3.37 7.13
C GLN A 259 7.35 2.21 6.15
N ASP A 260 7.63 2.52 4.90
CA ASP A 260 7.75 1.52 3.82
C ASP A 260 8.85 0.50 4.13
N ARG A 261 10.03 0.98 4.54
CA ARG A 261 11.13 0.10 4.93
C ARG A 261 10.76 -0.80 6.12
N ALA A 262 10.09 -0.25 7.13
CA ALA A 262 9.66 -1.05 8.27
C ALA A 262 8.65 -2.14 7.86
N LEU A 263 7.76 -1.86 6.90
CA LEU A 263 6.81 -2.83 6.38
C LEU A 263 7.45 -3.87 5.46
N GLU A 264 8.48 -3.51 4.71
CA GLU A 264 9.26 -4.47 3.91
C GLU A 264 9.93 -5.52 4.79
N ASP A 265 10.52 -5.12 5.91
CA ASP A 265 11.14 -6.05 6.87
C ASP A 265 10.10 -7.06 7.42
N VAL A 266 8.91 -6.57 7.79
CA VAL A 266 7.78 -7.41 8.19
C VAL A 266 7.33 -8.33 7.05
N HIS A 267 7.22 -7.80 5.83
CA HIS A 267 6.75 -8.55 4.68
C HIS A 267 7.70 -9.69 4.32
N HIS A 268 9.02 -9.50 4.43
CA HIS A 268 9.99 -10.59 4.27
C HIS A 268 9.79 -11.69 5.31
N GLY A 269 9.57 -11.34 6.57
CA GLY A 269 9.25 -12.31 7.62
C GLY A 269 7.99 -13.11 7.30
N TYR A 270 6.95 -12.43 6.82
CA TYR A 270 5.70 -13.05 6.36
C TYR A 270 5.92 -14.05 5.20
N VAL A 271 6.65 -13.65 4.15
CA VAL A 271 6.92 -14.52 2.99
C VAL A 271 7.69 -15.77 3.42
N ASN A 272 8.69 -15.61 4.29
CA ASN A 272 9.44 -16.74 4.83
C ASN A 272 8.55 -17.69 5.63
N ALA A 273 7.66 -17.15 6.48
CA ALA A 273 6.74 -17.94 7.28
C ALA A 273 5.78 -18.77 6.41
N LEU A 274 5.24 -18.19 5.34
CA LEU A 274 4.41 -18.92 4.37
C LEU A 274 5.14 -20.10 3.72
N ALA A 275 6.41 -19.89 3.36
CA ALA A 275 7.22 -20.94 2.73
C ALA A 275 7.53 -22.11 3.68
N THR A 276 7.67 -21.84 4.98
CA THR A 276 7.97 -22.87 6.00
C THR A 276 6.75 -23.60 6.55
N GLY A 277 5.55 -23.04 6.39
CA GLY A 277 4.28 -23.58 6.88
C GLY A 277 3.46 -24.35 5.83
N SER A 278 4.05 -24.62 4.66
CA SER A 278 3.44 -25.38 3.55
C SER A 278 4.00 -26.80 3.46
#